data_AF-A0A0C3PX20-F1
#
_entry.id   AF-A0A0C3PX20-F1
#
_cell.length_a   1.000
_cell.length_b   1.000
_cell.length_c   1.000
_cell.angle_alpha   90.00
_cell.angle_beta   90.00
_cell.angle_gamma   90.00
#
_symmetry.space_group_name_H-M   'P 1'
#
loop_
_entity.id
_entity.type
_entity.pdbx_description
1 polymer ?
#
loop_
_entity_poly.entity_id
_entity_poly.type
_entity_poly.pdbx_seq_one_letter_code
_entity_poly.pdbx_strand_id
1 'polypeptide(L)'
;MARNSAYVTLLTKTEYLAGALVLHKSLVDAGSKYPLVVMITPPVPQDVRMILRRHGMDIVEVESLLPREGSHALAAHDIRFQDTWTKLRAFGLVHYERVVMLDSDMIVMRNMDELM
;
A
#
# COMPACT_ATOMS: atom_id res chain seq x y z
N MET A 1 12.36 -1.28 21.23
CA MET A 1 12.98 -1.81 20.00
C MET A 1 12.10 -1.34 18.86
N ALA A 2 12.67 -0.63 17.88
CA ALA A 2 11.90 -0.17 16.72
C ALA A 2 11.27 -1.40 16.06
N ARG A 3 9.97 -1.33 15.78
CA ARG A 3 9.23 -2.41 15.14
C ARG A 3 9.73 -2.48 13.70
N ASN A 4 10.61 -3.43 13.38
CA ASN A 4 11.14 -3.65 12.04
C ASN A 4 10.10 -4.32 11.11
N SER A 5 8.81 -4.28 11.44
CA SER A 5 7.73 -4.81 10.62
C SER A 5 6.67 -3.75 10.34
N ALA A 6 5.98 -3.86 9.20
CA ALA A 6 4.90 -2.94 8.84
C ALA A 6 3.81 -3.64 8.02
N TYR A 7 2.57 -3.14 8.16
CA TYR A 7 1.58 -3.35 7.11
C TYR A 7 1.90 -2.42 5.95
N VAL A 8 1.71 -2.90 4.72
CA VAL A 8 2.00 -2.13 3.52
C VAL A 8 0.78 -2.16 2.60
N THR A 9 0.45 -1.04 1.99
CA THR A 9 -0.53 -0.98 0.90
C THR A 9 0.01 -0.15 -0.27
N LEU A 10 -0.66 -0.19 -1.42
CA LEU A 10 -0.27 0.54 -2.62
C LEU A 10 -1.38 1.48 -3.07
N LEU A 11 -1.01 2.74 -3.31
CA LEU A 11 -1.85 3.75 -3.95
C LEU A 11 -1.22 4.19 -5.27
N THR A 12 -1.80 3.80 -6.41
CA THR A 12 -1.37 4.30 -7.72
C THR A 12 -2.29 5.38 -8.29
N LYS A 13 -3.49 5.54 -7.73
CA LYS A 13 -4.53 6.46 -8.20
C LYS A 13 -5.29 7.06 -7.00
N THR A 14 -5.86 8.24 -7.20
CA THR A 14 -6.58 8.99 -6.15
C THR A 14 -7.81 8.25 -5.63
N GLU A 15 -8.46 7.45 -6.48
CA GLU A 15 -9.69 6.71 -6.12
C GLU A 15 -9.45 5.68 -5.01
N TYR A 16 -8.22 5.22 -4.83
CA TYR A 16 -7.85 4.28 -3.77
C TYR A 16 -7.64 4.95 -2.39
N LEU A 17 -7.65 6.29 -2.32
CA LEU A 17 -7.44 7.02 -1.06
C LEU A 17 -8.49 6.65 -0.01
N ALA A 18 -9.77 6.57 -0.40
CA ALA A 18 -10.85 6.22 0.52
C ALA A 18 -10.61 4.83 1.15
N GLY A 19 -10.19 3.87 0.32
CA GLY A 19 -9.84 2.52 0.77
C GLY A 19 -8.68 2.52 1.76
N ALA A 20 -7.58 3.20 1.46
CA ALA A 20 -6.44 3.28 2.38
C ALA A 20 -6.78 3.94 3.72
N LEU A 21 -7.64 4.98 3.72
CA LEU A 21 -8.11 5.61 4.95
C LEU A 21 -8.95 4.64 5.80
N VAL A 22 -9.84 3.87 5.17
CA VAL A 22 -10.64 2.84 5.85
C VAL A 22 -9.74 1.73 6.39
N LEU A 23 -8.80 1.23 5.58
CA LEU A 23 -7.84 0.21 5.97
C LEU A 23 -7.02 0.66 7.19
N HIS A 24 -6.45 1.87 7.13
CA HIS A 24 -5.71 2.46 8.24
C HIS A 24 -6.55 2.53 9.52
N LYS A 25 -7.76 3.09 9.42
CA LYS A 25 -8.67 3.20 10.57
C LYS A 25 -9.00 1.83 11.16
N SER A 26 -9.24 0.83 10.31
CA SER A 26 -9.55 -0.53 10.76
C SER A 26 -8.38 -1.22 11.48
N LEU A 27 -7.14 -0.99 11.05
CA LEU A 27 -5.94 -1.47 11.75
C LEU A 27 -5.80 -0.81 13.14
N VAL A 28 -6.02 0.51 13.21
CA VAL A 28 -6.01 1.26 14.48
C VAL A 28 -7.10 0.77 15.43
N ASP A 29 -8.31 0.56 14.92
CA ASP A 29 -9.46 0.08 15.72
C ASP A 29 -9.27 -1.35 16.22
N ALA A 30 -8.61 -2.19 15.42
CA ALA A 30 -8.17 -3.52 15.81
C ALA A 30 -7.01 -3.50 16.83
N GLY A 31 -6.51 -2.32 17.20
CA GLY A 31 -5.45 -2.15 18.19
C GLY A 31 -4.08 -2.60 17.68
N SER A 32 -3.84 -2.55 16.38
CA SER A 32 -2.56 -2.94 15.81
C SER A 32 -1.43 -2.04 16.35
N LYS A 33 -0.31 -2.69 16.61
CA LYS A 33 0.93 -2.05 17.04
C LYS A 33 1.79 -1.62 15.85
N TYR A 34 1.55 -2.11 14.64
CA TYR A 34 2.42 -1.85 13.51
C TYR A 34 1.85 -0.73 12.63
N PRO A 35 2.73 0.11 12.03
CA PRO A 35 2.27 1.18 11.16
C PRO A 35 1.68 0.60 9.86
N LEU A 36 0.83 1.41 9.21
CA LEU A 36 0.51 1.22 7.80
C LEU A 36 1.39 2.15 6.96
N VAL A 37 2.25 1.56 6.15
CA VAL A 37 3.07 2.25 5.15
C VAL A 37 2.34 2.23 3.82
N VAL A 38 2.15 3.39 3.21
CA VAL A 38 1.51 3.52 1.90
C VAL A 38 2.60 3.73 0.85
N MET A 39 2.80 2.72 0.01
CA MET A 39 3.56 2.89 -1.22
C MET A 39 2.74 3.73 -2.19
N ILE A 40 3.35 4.77 -2.77
CA ILE A 40 2.69 5.61 -3.77
C ILE A 40 3.54 5.76 -5.02
N THR A 41 2.89 5.92 -6.17
CA THR A 41 3.58 6.25 -7.42
C THR A 41 3.67 7.76 -7.63
N PRO A 42 4.63 8.26 -8.44
CA PRO A 42 4.78 9.69 -8.71
C PRO A 42 3.50 10.43 -9.14
N PRO A 43 2.60 9.84 -9.97
CA PRO A 43 1.36 10.50 -10.38
C PRO A 43 0.37 10.80 -9.25
N VAL A 44 0.52 10.21 -8.06
CA VAL A 44 -0.36 10.50 -6.92
C VAL A 44 -0.24 11.97 -6.53
N PRO A 45 -1.34 12.76 -6.57
CA PRO A 45 -1.32 14.20 -6.29
C PRO A 45 -0.85 14.57 -4.87
N GLN A 46 -0.31 15.79 -4.71
CA GLN A 46 0.25 16.26 -3.44
C GLN A 46 -0.79 16.42 -2.33
N ASP A 47 -2.03 16.79 -2.66
CA ASP A 47 -3.15 16.85 -1.72
C ASP A 47 -3.47 15.47 -1.12
N VAL A 48 -3.48 14.41 -1.95
CA VAL A 48 -3.62 13.02 -1.49
C VAL A 48 -2.50 12.66 -0.51
N ARG A 49 -1.26 13.00 -0.83
CA ARG A 49 -0.08 12.76 0.03
C ARG A 49 -0.21 13.50 1.37
N MET A 50 -0.71 14.74 1.35
CA MET A 50 -0.94 15.52 2.57
C MET A 50 -2.04 14.91 3.45
N ILE A 51 -3.13 14.42 2.85
CA ILE A 51 -4.21 13.74 3.57
C ILE A 51 -3.66 12.50 4.27
N LEU A 52 -2.94 11.63 3.55
CA LEU A 52 -2.34 10.43 4.11
C LEU A 52 -1.45 10.74 5.33
N ARG A 53 -0.54 11.71 5.21
CA ARG A 53 0.34 12.13 6.33
C ARG A 53 -0.43 12.73 7.50
N ARG A 54 -1.49 13.50 7.24
CA ARG A 54 -2.34 14.10 8.30
C ARG A 54 -3.04 13.01 9.14
N HIS A 55 -3.32 11.87 8.55
CA HIS A 55 -3.86 10.70 9.25
C HIS A 55 -2.78 9.84 9.93
N GLY A 56 -1.51 10.25 9.90
CA GLY A 56 -0.42 9.54 10.58
C GLY A 56 0.10 8.31 9.82
N MET A 57 -0.20 8.19 8.52
CA MET A 57 0.37 7.14 7.68
C MET A 57 1.74 7.55 7.14
N ASP A 58 2.68 6.61 7.19
CA ASP A 58 3.97 6.73 6.53
C ASP A 58 3.80 6.52 5.03
N ILE A 59 4.57 7.27 4.23
CA ILE A 59 4.50 7.22 2.77
C ILE A 59 5.88 6.88 2.23
N VAL A 60 5.94 5.90 1.34
CA VAL A 60 7.13 5.57 0.56
C VAL A 60 6.80 5.77 -0.91
N GLU A 61 7.54 6.64 -1.59
CA GLU A 61 7.42 6.76 -3.04
C GLU A 61 8.14 5.61 -3.72
N VAL A 62 7.48 4.96 -4.68
CA VAL A 62 8.02 3.86 -5.46
C VAL A 62 7.78 4.12 -6.95
N GLU A 63 8.74 3.72 -7.78
CA GLU A 63 8.54 3.74 -9.22
C GLU A 63 7.52 2.67 -9.64
N SER A 64 6.68 3.00 -10.64
CA SER A 64 5.84 2.01 -11.28
C SER A 64 6.68 0.84 -11.78
N LEU A 65 6.16 -0.37 -11.63
CA LEU A 65 6.74 -1.57 -12.23
C LEU A 65 5.76 -2.07 -13.29
N LEU A 66 6.23 -2.16 -14.53
CA LEU A 66 5.46 -2.70 -15.64
C LEU A 66 6.24 -3.86 -16.26
N PRO A 67 5.55 -4.86 -16.82
CA PRO A 67 6.20 -5.88 -17.62
C PRO A 67 6.92 -5.23 -18.81
N ARG A 68 7.92 -5.92 -19.36
CA ARG A 68 8.61 -5.44 -20.55
C ARG A 68 7.60 -5.29 -21.70
N GLU A 69 7.79 -4.28 -22.53
CA GLU A 69 6.93 -4.08 -23.69
C GLU A 69 6.86 -5.37 -24.53
N GLY A 70 5.64 -5.79 -24.89
CA GLY A 70 5.39 -7.00 -25.65
C GLY A 70 5.52 -8.32 -24.87
N SER A 71 6.00 -8.35 -23.63
CA SER A 71 6.10 -9.59 -22.85
C SER A 71 4.78 -9.99 -22.19
N HIS A 72 3.88 -9.03 -21.99
CA HIS A 72 2.57 -9.25 -21.42
C HIS A 72 1.60 -8.20 -21.96
N ALA A 73 0.45 -8.65 -22.47
CA ALA A 73 -0.65 -7.79 -22.88
C ALA A 73 -1.85 -8.11 -22.01
N LEU A 74 -2.34 -7.11 -21.28
CA LEU A 74 -3.60 -7.25 -20.55
C LEU A 74 -4.75 -7.22 -21.55
N ALA A 75 -5.73 -8.09 -21.34
CA ALA A 75 -7.00 -7.97 -22.05
C ALA A 75 -7.68 -6.65 -21.67
N ALA A 76 -8.54 -6.12 -22.55
CA ALA A 76 -9.19 -4.83 -22.31
C ALA A 76 -9.97 -4.77 -20.99
N HIS A 77 -10.54 -5.89 -20.54
CA HIS A 77 -11.26 -5.98 -19.27
C HIS A 77 -10.33 -5.99 -18.04
N ASP A 78 -9.04 -6.28 -18.22
CA ASP A 78 -8.03 -6.37 -17.17
C ASP A 78 -7.15 -5.12 -17.07
N ILE A 79 -7.38 -4.09 -17.87
CA ILE A 79 -6.61 -2.82 -17.84
C ILE A 79 -6.59 -2.22 -16.43
N ARG A 80 -7.64 -2.44 -15.63
CA ARG A 80 -7.67 -2.00 -14.22
C ARG A 80 -6.53 -2.57 -13.36
N PHE A 81 -5.95 -3.70 -13.76
CA PHE A 81 -4.85 -4.39 -13.09
C PHE A 81 -3.47 -4.02 -13.62
N GLN A 82 -3.36 -3.05 -14.54
CA GLN A 82 -2.07 -2.61 -15.12
C GLN A 82 -1.01 -2.27 -14.06
N ASP A 83 -1.44 -1.73 -12.93
CA ASP A 83 -0.54 -1.29 -11.87
C ASP A 83 -0.17 -2.42 -10.89
N THR A 84 -0.74 -3.62 -11.03
CA THR A 84 -0.58 -4.73 -10.07
C THR A 84 0.88 -5.13 -9.88
N TRP A 85 1.67 -5.08 -10.95
CA TRP A 85 3.10 -5.36 -10.89
C TRP A 85 3.83 -4.42 -9.91
N THR A 86 3.37 -3.18 -9.75
CA THR A 86 3.94 -2.21 -8.80
C THR A 86 3.81 -2.68 -7.35
N LYS A 87 2.87 -3.59 -7.02
CA LYS A 87 2.79 -4.19 -5.67
C LYS A 87 4.08 -4.91 -5.29
N LEU A 88 4.82 -5.46 -6.26
CA LEU A 88 6.08 -6.14 -6.01
C LEU A 88 7.18 -5.20 -5.48
N ARG A 89 7.00 -3.88 -5.56
CA ARG A 89 7.89 -2.91 -4.92
C ARG A 89 7.95 -3.09 -3.40
N ALA A 90 6.97 -3.76 -2.79
CA ALA A 90 7.01 -4.13 -1.37
C ALA A 90 8.26 -4.97 -1.02
N PHE A 91 8.75 -5.82 -1.93
CA PHE A 91 9.98 -6.58 -1.72
C PHE A 91 11.25 -5.71 -1.68
N GLY A 92 11.16 -4.46 -2.14
CA GLY A 92 12.25 -3.48 -2.08
C GLY A 92 12.33 -2.72 -0.76
N LEU A 93 11.39 -2.92 0.17
CA LEU A 93 11.37 -2.23 1.47
C LEU A 93 12.35 -2.88 2.47
N VAL A 94 13.62 -2.98 2.06
CA VAL A 94 14.69 -3.73 2.74
C VAL A 94 15.10 -3.20 4.12
N HIS A 95 14.54 -2.07 4.56
CA HIS A 95 14.70 -1.53 5.90
C HIS A 95 13.74 -2.16 6.92
N TYR A 96 12.73 -2.90 6.45
CA TYR A 96 11.91 -3.77 7.28
C TYR A 96 12.42 -5.20 7.22
N GLU A 97 12.34 -5.90 8.35
CA GLU A 97 12.57 -7.34 8.47
C GLU A 97 11.38 -8.14 7.90
N ARG A 98 10.16 -7.62 8.09
CA ARG A 98 8.93 -8.21 7.55
C ARG A 98 7.94 -7.15 7.11
N VAL A 99 7.25 -7.41 6.01
CA VAL A 99 6.08 -6.62 5.60
C VAL A 99 4.90 -7.54 5.34
N VAL A 100 3.70 -7.07 5.69
CA VAL A 100 2.44 -7.73 5.33
C VAL A 100 1.72 -6.81 4.35
N MET A 101 1.66 -7.23 3.08
CA MET A 101 0.98 -6.48 2.03
C MET A 101 -0.53 -6.70 2.13
N LEU A 102 -1.28 -5.61 2.23
CA LEU A 102 -2.74 -5.59 2.22
C LEU A 102 -3.23 -4.70 1.08
N ASP A 103 -4.23 -5.17 0.34
CA ASP A 103 -4.86 -4.35 -0.68
C ASP A 103 -5.70 -3.23 -0.02
N SER A 104 -5.73 -2.06 -0.65
CA SER A 104 -6.42 -0.88 -0.10
C SER A 104 -7.94 -1.05 -0.04
N ASP A 105 -8.50 -2.08 -0.66
CA ASP A 105 -9.92 -2.44 -0.63
C ASP A 105 -10.26 -3.51 0.44
N MET A 106 -9.34 -3.77 1.36
CA MET A 106 -9.56 -4.65 2.52
C MET A 106 -10.01 -3.87 3.77
N ILE A 107 -10.68 -4.57 4.68
CA ILE A 107 -11.00 -4.08 6.02
C ILE A 107 -10.52 -5.07 7.09
N VAL A 108 -9.86 -4.57 8.12
CA VAL A 108 -9.37 -5.37 9.24
C VAL A 108 -10.44 -5.43 10.34
N MET A 109 -10.93 -6.64 10.61
CA MET A 109 -12.02 -6.86 11.57
C MET A 109 -11.54 -7.25 12.98
N ARG A 110 -10.32 -7.77 13.09
CA ARG A 110 -9.67 -8.20 14.34
C ARG A 110 -8.18 -7.96 14.24
N ASN A 111 -7.52 -7.83 15.39
CA ASN A 111 -6.05 -7.73 15.43
C ASN A 111 -5.44 -8.94 14.71
N MET A 112 -4.43 -8.68 13.88
CA MET A 112 -3.70 -9.69 13.11
C MET A 112 -2.18 -9.49 13.23
N ASP A 113 -1.73 -8.94 14.37
CA ASP A 113 -0.31 -8.66 14.62
C ASP A 113 0.52 -9.95 14.73
N GLU A 114 -0.10 -11.13 14.86
CA GLU A 114 0.59 -12.44 14.80
C GLU A 114 1.23 -12.74 13.44
N LEU A 115 0.87 -11.99 12.40
CA LEU A 115 1.50 -12.07 11.08
C LEU A 115 2.86 -11.35 11.01
N MET A 116 3.24 -10.60 12.06
CA MET A 116 4.38 -9.68 12.08
C MET A 116 5.67 -10.24 12.63
#